data_AF-A0A847VHH9-F1
#
_entry.id   AF-A0A847VHH9-F1
#
_cell.length_a   1.000
_cell.length_b   1.000
_cell.length_c   1.000
_cell.angle_alpha   90.00
_cell.angle_beta   90.00
_cell.angle_gamma   90.00
#
_symmetry.space_group_name_H-M   'P 1'
#
loop_
_entity.id
_entity.type
_entity.pdbx_description
1 polymer ?
#
loop_
_entity_poly.entity_id
_entity_poly.type
_entity_poly.pdbx_seq_one_letter_code
_entity_poly.pdbx_strand_id
1 'polypeptide(L)'
;MPETRRERRVGFARQLNRIYAWYTAGFAVFVATLAVAERMGLPRSVIGIVFLLATVALYAGIGLMSRTNDPDEYYVAGRRVPAMYNGMATAADWMSAA
;
A
#
# COMPACT_ATOMS: atom_id res chain seq x y z
N MET A 1 -9.41 -29.62 -15.33
CA MET A 1 -9.26 -28.44 -16.21
C MET A 1 -8.06 -27.64 -15.72
N PRO A 2 -6.93 -27.57 -16.46
CA PRO A 2 -5.82 -26.71 -16.07
C PRO A 2 -6.15 -25.25 -16.39
N GLU A 3 -6.46 -24.46 -15.36
CA GLU A 3 -6.55 -22.99 -15.41
C GLU A 3 -5.40 -22.41 -16.26
N THR A 4 -5.71 -21.64 -17.30
CA THR A 4 -4.67 -21.12 -18.19
C THR A 4 -3.81 -20.10 -17.43
N ARG A 5 -2.49 -20.11 -17.65
CA ARG A 5 -1.54 -19.20 -16.97
C ARG A 5 -1.92 -17.71 -17.14
N ARG A 6 -2.70 -17.39 -18.18
CA ARG A 6 -3.23 -16.07 -18.51
C ARG A 6 -4.38 -15.65 -17.58
N GLU A 7 -5.34 -16.55 -17.30
CA GLU A 7 -6.46 -16.29 -16.39
C GLU A 7 -5.96 -15.97 -14.97
N ARG A 8 -4.99 -16.75 -14.46
CA ARG A 8 -4.37 -16.50 -13.14
C ARG A 8 -3.68 -15.13 -13.06
N ARG A 9 -3.00 -14.68 -14.13
CA ARG A 9 -2.36 -13.34 -14.17
C ARG A 9 -3.37 -12.21 -14.16
N VAL A 10 -4.46 -12.33 -14.93
CA VAL A 10 -5.52 -11.31 -14.98
C VAL A 10 -6.26 -11.23 -13.64
N GLY A 11 -6.53 -12.38 -13.02
CA GLY A 11 -7.12 -12.46 -11.68
C GLY A 11 -6.25 -11.76 -10.62
N PHE A 12 -4.94 -12.05 -10.62
CA PHE A 12 -3.99 -11.42 -9.70
C PHE A 12 -3.91 -9.89 -9.89
N ALA A 13 -3.79 -9.42 -11.14
CA ALA A 13 -3.77 -7.98 -11.42
C ALA A 13 -5.06 -7.27 -11.00
N ARG A 14 -6.24 -7.93 -11.15
CA ARG A 14 -7.52 -7.38 -10.69
C ARG A 14 -7.59 -7.31 -9.16
N GLN A 15 -7.09 -8.33 -8.47
CA GLN A 15 -6.99 -8.32 -7.01
C GLN A 15 -6.08 -7.20 -6.52
N LEU A 16 -4.93 -7.01 -7.15
CA LEU A 16 -3.97 -5.96 -6.82
C LEU A 16 -4.58 -4.57 -7.03
N ASN A 17 -5.25 -4.34 -8.18
CA ASN A 17 -6.00 -3.11 -8.43
C ASN A 17 -7.03 -2.81 -7.35
N ARG A 18 -7.79 -3.82 -6.92
CA ARG A 18 -8.80 -3.66 -5.86
C ARG A 18 -8.15 -3.27 -4.53
N ILE A 19 -7.04 -3.91 -4.16
CA ILE A 19 -6.31 -3.61 -2.93
C ILE A 19 -5.78 -2.16 -2.97
N TYR A 20 -5.12 -1.78 -4.07
CA TYR A 20 -4.62 -0.42 -4.24
C TYR A 20 -5.75 0.62 -4.22
N ALA A 21 -6.87 0.36 -4.90
CA ALA A 21 -8.02 1.26 -4.88
C ALA A 21 -8.57 1.46 -3.46
N TRP A 22 -8.68 0.39 -2.66
CA TRP A 22 -9.09 0.49 -1.26
C TRP A 22 -8.08 1.27 -0.41
N TYR A 23 -6.78 1.04 -0.57
CA TYR A 23 -5.76 1.80 0.15
C TYR A 23 -5.79 3.29 -0.22
N THR A 24 -5.88 3.62 -1.51
CA THR A 24 -5.98 5.02 -1.97
C THR A 24 -7.24 5.69 -1.45
N ALA A 25 -8.39 5.01 -1.50
CA ALA A 25 -9.64 5.54 -0.97
C ALA A 25 -9.56 5.75 0.56
N GLY A 26 -9.03 4.77 1.29
CA GLY A 26 -8.82 4.87 2.74
C GLY A 26 -7.88 6.02 3.10
N PHE A 27 -6.80 6.21 2.36
CA PHE A 27 -5.88 7.33 2.56
C PHE A 27 -6.56 8.69 2.27
N ALA A 28 -7.33 8.79 1.19
CA ALA A 28 -8.08 10.01 0.88
C ALA A 28 -9.09 10.36 1.98
N VAL A 29 -9.82 9.36 2.50
CA VAL A 29 -10.75 9.53 3.63
C VAL A 29 -10.00 9.94 4.90
N PHE A 30 -8.84 9.34 5.17
CA PHE A 30 -7.99 9.70 6.31
C PHE A 30 -7.55 11.17 6.23
N VAL A 31 -7.02 11.60 5.10
CA VAL A 31 -6.62 13.00 4.88
C VAL A 31 -7.81 13.94 4.99
N ALA A 32 -8.97 13.59 4.40
CA ALA A 32 -10.18 14.39 4.52
C ALA A 32 -10.65 14.54 5.97
N THR A 33 -10.56 13.46 6.75
CA THR A 33 -10.90 13.46 8.18
C THR A 33 -9.97 14.39 8.97
N LEU A 34 -8.65 14.32 8.71
CA LEU A 34 -7.69 15.24 9.32
C LEU A 34 -7.93 16.70 8.91
N ALA A 35 -8.30 16.94 7.65
CA ALA A 35 -8.63 18.28 7.16
C ALA A 35 -9.91 18.85 7.83
N VAL A 36 -10.92 18.02 8.05
CA VAL A 36 -12.11 18.42 8.84
C VAL A 36 -11.73 18.68 10.29
N ALA A 37 -10.90 17.82 10.89
CA ALA A 37 -10.41 17.99 12.25
C ALA A 37 -9.63 19.31 12.42
N GLU A 38 -8.80 19.69 11.45
CA GLU A 38 -8.13 20.99 11.43
C GLU A 38 -9.14 22.14 11.45
N ARG A 39 -10.19 22.06 10.62
CA ARG A 39 -11.25 23.08 10.59
C ARG A 39 -12.05 23.17 11.88
N MET A 40 -12.16 22.08 12.63
CA MET A 40 -12.78 22.05 13.96
C MET A 40 -11.87 22.64 15.06
N GLY A 41 -10.67 23.11 14.73
CA GLY A 41 -9.75 23.74 15.65
C GLY A 41 -8.74 22.79 16.30
N LEU A 42 -8.55 21.57 15.78
CA LEU A 42 -7.49 20.71 16.29
C LEU A 42 -6.11 21.37 16.10
N PRO A 43 -5.23 21.33 17.11
CA PRO A 43 -3.87 21.84 16.96
C PRO A 43 -3.11 21.10 15.86
N ARG A 44 -2.37 21.86 15.05
CA ARG A 44 -1.53 21.30 13.97
C ARG A 44 -0.50 20.28 14.47
N SER A 45 -0.03 20.43 15.71
CA SER A 45 0.87 19.45 16.35
C SER A 45 0.21 18.08 16.53
N VAL A 46 -1.06 18.04 16.92
CA VAL A 46 -1.81 16.79 17.08
C VAL A 46 -2.05 16.13 15.72
N ILE A 47 -2.40 16.91 14.70
CA ILE A 47 -2.56 16.41 13.33
C ILE A 47 -1.26 15.77 12.83
N GLY A 48 -0.12 16.43 13.04
CA GLY A 48 1.20 15.90 12.69
C GLY A 48 1.51 14.58 13.39
N ILE A 49 1.25 14.48 14.70
CA ILE A 49 1.46 13.25 15.47
C ILE A 49 0.55 12.12 14.96
N VAL A 50 -0.74 12.40 14.73
CA VAL A 50 -1.69 11.40 14.22
C VAL A 50 -1.28 10.93 12.83
N PHE A 51 -0.88 11.85 11.94
CA PHE A 51 -0.41 11.50 10.60
C PHE A 51 0.83 10.60 10.64
N LEU A 52 1.82 10.95 11.48
CA LEU A 52 3.03 10.17 11.66
C LEU A 52 2.73 8.78 12.23
N LEU A 53 2.00 8.70 13.34
CA LEU A 53 1.70 7.42 13.99
C LEU A 53 0.83 6.52 13.11
N ALA A 54 -0.13 7.09 12.39
CA ALA A 54 -0.98 6.33 11.47
C ALA A 54 -0.16 5.71 10.32
N THR A 55 0.78 6.45 9.74
CA THR A 55 1.63 5.93 8.64
C THR A 55 2.60 4.85 9.14
N VAL A 56 3.21 5.04 10.32
CA VAL A 56 4.05 4.01 10.96
C VAL A 56 3.23 2.76 11.29
N ALA A 57 2.06 2.91 11.90
CA ALA A 57 1.18 1.79 12.23
C ALA A 57 0.71 1.03 11.00
N LEU A 58 0.42 1.75 9.90
CA LEU A 58 0.06 1.15 8.62
C LEU A 58 1.21 0.27 8.09
N TYR A 59 2.43 0.79 8.04
CA TYR A 59 3.60 0.01 7.61
C TYR A 59 3.85 -1.20 8.50
N ALA A 60 3.77 -1.03 9.82
CA ALA A 60 3.92 -2.13 10.77
C ALA A 60 2.85 -3.21 10.56
N GLY A 61 1.59 -2.81 10.34
CA GLY A 61 0.49 -3.71 10.05
C GLY A 61 0.70 -4.49 8.75
N ILE A 62 1.10 -3.82 7.68
CA ILE A 62 1.43 -4.48 6.39
C ILE A 62 2.57 -5.48 6.58
N GLY A 63 3.62 -5.11 7.30
CA GLY A 63 4.76 -5.99 7.59
C GLY A 63 4.37 -7.23 8.39
N LEU A 64 3.52 -7.09 9.42
CA LEU A 64 3.00 -8.21 10.19
C LEU A 64 2.14 -9.16 9.33
N MET A 65 1.26 -8.60 8.49
CA MET A 65 0.38 -9.39 7.62
C MET A 65 1.14 -10.05 6.46
N SER A 66 2.25 -9.46 6.02
CA SER A 66 3.05 -9.93 4.87
C SER A 66 4.19 -10.88 5.27
N ARG A 67 4.22 -11.33 6.52
CA ARG A 67 5.27 -12.23 7.03
C ARG A 67 5.23 -13.58 6.27
N THR A 68 6.26 -13.86 5.47
CA THR A 68 6.46 -15.14 4.76
C THR A 68 7.82 -15.75 5.12
N ASN A 69 7.89 -17.08 5.24
CA ASN A 69 9.13 -17.84 5.46
C ASN A 69 9.63 -18.51 4.16
N ASP A 70 8.97 -18.26 3.02
CA ASP A 70 9.32 -18.84 1.72
C ASP A 70 10.35 -17.95 0.98
N PRO A 71 11.55 -18.46 0.63
CA PRO A 71 12.57 -17.71 -0.08
C PRO A 71 12.10 -17.15 -1.44
N ASP A 72 11.29 -17.89 -2.20
CA ASP A 72 10.87 -17.46 -3.54
C ASP A 72 9.84 -16.32 -3.49
N GLU A 73 9.03 -16.29 -2.42
CA GLU A 73 8.13 -15.17 -2.15
C GLU A 73 8.89 -13.95 -1.61
N TYR A 74 9.91 -14.19 -0.78
CA TYR A 74 10.73 -13.15 -0.18
C TYR A 74 11.63 -12.42 -1.19
N TYR A 75 12.29 -13.15 -2.10
CA TYR A 75 13.29 -12.56 -3.01
C TYR A 75 12.73 -12.06 -4.33
N VAL A 76 11.71 -12.72 -4.90
CA VAL A 76 11.23 -12.39 -6.25
C VAL A 76 9.72 -12.18 -6.33
N ALA A 77 9.01 -12.19 -5.19
CA ALA A 77 7.55 -12.16 -5.14
C ALA A 77 6.90 -13.18 -6.09
N GLY A 78 7.57 -14.33 -6.30
CA GLY A 78 7.19 -15.36 -7.28
C GLY A 78 7.10 -14.89 -8.75
N ARG A 79 7.68 -13.73 -9.11
CA ARG A 79 7.55 -13.08 -10.44
C ARG A 79 6.10 -12.82 -10.86
N ARG A 80 5.22 -12.59 -9.87
CA ARG A 80 3.77 -12.41 -10.07
C ARG A 80 3.36 -10.94 -10.23
N VAL A 81 4.20 -9.99 -9.79
CA VAL A 81 3.87 -8.56 -9.77
C VAL A 81 3.87 -7.94 -11.18
N PRO A 82 2.78 -7.27 -11.61
CA PRO A 82 2.72 -6.59 -12.91
C PRO A 82 3.68 -5.39 -13.01
N ALA A 83 4.14 -5.10 -14.23
CA ALA A 83 5.15 -4.08 -14.49
C ALA A 83 4.82 -2.69 -13.93
N MET A 84 3.56 -2.25 -14.01
CA MET A 84 3.14 -0.93 -13.49
C MET A 84 3.38 -0.79 -11.98
N TYR A 85 3.07 -1.81 -11.20
CA TYR A 85 3.26 -1.77 -9.74
C TYR A 85 4.74 -1.83 -9.36
N ASN A 86 5.54 -2.61 -10.11
CA ASN A 86 6.99 -2.59 -9.94
C ASN A 86 7.56 -1.20 -10.24
N GLY A 87 7.11 -0.55 -11.31
CA GLY A 87 7.52 0.82 -11.65
C GLY A 87 7.15 1.83 -10.55
N MET A 88 5.95 1.73 -9.96
CA MET A 88 5.56 2.57 -8.81
C MET A 88 6.43 2.32 -7.58
N ALA A 89 6.78 1.07 -7.29
CA ALA A 89 7.67 0.74 -6.18
C ALA A 89 9.07 1.32 -6.39
N THR A 90 9.63 1.20 -7.61
CA THR A 90 10.90 1.85 -7.96
C THR A 90 10.82 3.37 -7.85
N ALA A 91 9.75 4.00 -8.36
CA ALA A 91 9.59 5.44 -8.24
C ALA A 91 9.53 5.91 -6.79
N ALA A 92 8.84 5.16 -5.91
CA ALA A 92 8.77 5.46 -4.49
C ALA A 92 10.14 5.35 -3.80
N ASP A 93 10.93 4.33 -4.12
CA ASP A 93 12.29 4.15 -3.60
C ASP A 93 13.20 5.33 -3.98
N TRP A 94 13.09 5.83 -5.23
CA TRP A 94 13.84 6.99 -5.70
C TRP A 94 13.46 8.30 -5.01
N MET A 95 12.18 8.50 -4.67
CA MET A 95 11.72 9.70 -3.96
C MET A 95 12.19 9.75 -2.50
N SER A 96 12.52 8.61 -1.90
CA SER A 96 13.07 8.57 -0.53
C SER A 96 14.57 8.93 -0.48
N ALA A 97 15.26 8.96 -1.62
CA ALA A 97 16.69 9.27 -1.71
C ALA A 97 16.99 10.75 -2.03
N ALA A 98 15.95 11.60 -2.14
CA ALA A 98 16.05 13.04 -2.42
C ALA A 98 16.00 13.89 -1.13
#